data_AF-A0A3A1P2N8-F1
#
_entry.id   AF-A0A3A1P2N8-F1
#
_cell.length_a   1.000
_cell.length_b   1.000
_cell.length_c   1.000
_cell.angle_alpha   90.00
_cell.angle_beta   90.00
_cell.angle_gamma   90.00
#
_symmetry.space_group_name_H-M   'P 1'
#
loop_
_entity.id
_entity.type
_entity.pdbx_description
1 polymer ?
#
loop_
_entity_poly.entity_id
_entity_poly.type
_entity_poly.pdbx_seq_one_letter_code
_entity_poly.pdbx_strand_id
1 'polypeptide(L)' 'MPISDNGPPRHTDGRIDRRYCIRLEFCGYAERRFVIRFCDTYVGNAPMRADANALARAHSSERRRNMLE' A
#
# COMPACT_ATOMS: atom_id res chain seq x y z
N MET A 1 -17.22 -15.09 -7.44
CA MET A 1 -16.07 -14.47 -8.13
C MET A 1 -15.13 -13.94 -7.06
N PRO A 2 -13.84 -14.33 -7.02
CA PRO A 2 -12.92 -13.71 -6.08
C PRO A 2 -12.84 -12.23 -6.45
N ILE A 3 -13.11 -11.36 -5.47
CA ILE A 3 -12.91 -9.93 -5.59
C ILE A 3 -11.44 -9.76 -5.91
N SER A 4 -11.11 -9.40 -7.15
CA SER A 4 -9.77 -8.92 -7.51
C SER A 4 -9.55 -7.63 -6.71
N ASP A 5 -9.15 -7.76 -5.45
CA ASP A 5 -9.00 -6.66 -4.51
C ASP A 5 -7.71 -5.92 -4.88
N ASN A 6 -7.79 -5.19 -5.98
CA ASN A 6 -6.81 -4.21 -6.43
C ASN A 6 -6.91 -2.92 -5.60
N GLY A 7 -7.70 -2.90 -4.53
CA GLY A 7 -7.91 -1.77 -3.64
C GLY A 7 -6.82 -1.58 -2.58
N PRO A 8 -6.89 -0.48 -1.81
CA PRO A 8 -5.97 -0.21 -0.72
C PRO A 8 -6.06 -1.28 0.39
N PRO A 9 -5.05 -1.40 1.26
CA PRO A 9 -5.10 -2.34 2.38
C PRO A 9 -6.34 -2.12 3.25
N ARG A 10 -6.88 -3.22 3.77
CA ARG A 10 -8.05 -3.23 4.65
C ARG A 10 -7.69 -3.82 6.02
N HIS A 11 -8.40 -3.36 7.04
CA HIS A 11 -8.43 -3.97 8.36
C HIS A 11 -9.20 -5.30 8.32
N THR A 12 -9.11 -6.07 9.41
CA THR A 12 -9.86 -7.33 9.59
C THR A 12 -11.38 -7.12 9.61
N ASP A 13 -11.84 -5.92 9.97
CA ASP A 13 -13.26 -5.51 9.92
C ASP A 13 -13.73 -5.11 8.51
N GLY A 14 -12.86 -5.23 7.49
CA GLY A 14 -13.15 -4.91 6.09
C GLY A 14 -13.04 -3.41 5.74
N ARG A 15 -12.81 -2.53 6.71
CA ARG A 15 -12.61 -1.09 6.46
C ARG A 15 -11.25 -0.81 5.86
N ILE A 16 -11.15 0.25 5.06
CA ILE A 16 -9.87 0.70 4.48
C ILE A 16 -8.94 1.13 5.62
N ASP A 17 -7.70 0.65 5.59
CA ASP A 17 -6.65 1.09 6.50
C ASP A 17 -6.14 2.47 6.08
N ARG A 18 -6.70 3.50 6.74
CA ARG A 18 -6.40 4.91 6.45
C ARG A 18 -4.98 5.32 6.83
N ARG A 19 -4.21 4.46 7.52
CA ARG A 19 -2.78 4.70 7.77
C ARG A 19 -1.96 4.58 6.49
N TYR A 20 -2.47 3.87 5.48
CA TYR A 20 -1.85 3.85 4.16
C TYR A 20 -2.26 5.07 3.34
N CYS A 21 -1.26 5.73 2.78
CA CYS A 21 -1.42 6.80 1.81
C CYS A 21 -0.76 6.40 0.50
N ILE A 22 -1.49 6.44 -0.61
CA ILE A 22 -0.96 6.16 -1.96
C ILE A 22 -1.23 7.38 -2.84
N ARG A 23 -0.15 8.08 -3.21
CA ARG A 23 -0.21 9.34 -3.97
C ARG A 23 0.78 9.35 -5.12
N LEU A 24 0.40 10.00 -6.22
CA LEU A 24 1.27 10.16 -7.39
C LEU A 24 2.24 11.34 -7.17
N GLU A 25 3.52 11.06 -6.99
CA GLU A 25 4.53 12.03 -6.57
C GLU A 25 5.85 11.88 -7.36
N PHE A 26 6.62 12.97 -7.44
CA PHE A 26 8.00 12.92 -7.89
C PHE A 26 8.88 12.42 -6.74
N CYS A 27 9.46 11.23 -6.91
CA CYS A 27 10.23 10.53 -5.87
C CYS A 27 11.67 10.21 -6.30
N GLY A 28 12.25 11.05 -7.17
CA GLY A 28 13.60 10.86 -7.71
C GLY A 28 13.67 10.09 -9.04
N TYR A 29 12.53 9.63 -9.56
CA TYR A 29 12.41 9.09 -10.91
C TYR A 29 12.03 10.17 -11.93
N ALA A 30 12.36 9.95 -13.20
CA ALA A 30 12.04 10.86 -14.30
C ALA A 30 10.52 11.10 -14.43
N GLU A 31 9.72 10.08 -14.14
CA GLU A 31 8.27 10.14 -14.14
C GLU A 31 7.71 10.05 -12.72
N ARG A 32 6.52 10.64 -12.52
CA ARG A 32 5.80 10.52 -11.25
C ARG A 32 5.41 9.07 -11.02
N ARG A 33 5.54 8.62 -9.77
CA ARG A 33 5.16 7.26 -9.35
C ARG A 33 4.19 7.30 -8.18
N PHE A 34 3.41 6.24 -8.02
CA PHE A 34 2.55 6.05 -6.86
C PHE A 34 3.41 5.69 -5.66
N VAL A 35 3.67 6.69 -4.81
CA VAL A 35 4.39 6.53 -3.54
C VAL A 35 3.43 6.00 -2.50
N ILE A 36 3.85 4.96 -1.79
CA ILE A 36 3.14 4.34 -0.67
C ILE A 36 3.79 4.80 0.63
N ARG A 37 2.98 5.33 1.54
CA ARG A 37 3.36 5.61 2.92
C ARG A 37 2.46 4.88 3.89
N PHE A 38 3.00 4.48 5.02
CA PHE A 38 2.26 3.95 6.17
C PHE A 38 2.57 4.83 7.38
N CYS A 39 1.57 5.49 7.97
CA CYS A 39 1.77 6.47 9.05
C CYS A 39 2.89 7.47 8.70
N ASP A 40 2.79 8.07 7.50
CA ASP A 40 3.77 9.00 6.92
C ASP A 40 5.18 8.46 6.67
N THR A 41 5.45 7.20 7.02
CA THR A 41 6.72 6.53 6.73
C THR A 41 6.70 5.94 5.33
N TYR A 42 7.77 6.15 4.57
CA TYR A 42 7.91 5.61 3.22
C TYR A 42 7.97 4.08 3.23
N VAL A 43 7.11 3.44 2.44
CA VAL A 43 7.06 1.97 2.28
C VAL A 43 7.64 1.56 0.92
N GLY A 44 7.34 2.32 -0.13
CA GLY A 44 7.75 1.99 -1.49
C GLY A 44 7.15 2.92 -2.54
N ASN A 45 7.40 2.61 -3.81
CA ASN A 45 6.75 3.27 -4.95
C ASN A 45 6.50 2.28 -6.08
N ALA A 46 5.53 2.58 -6.95
CA ALA A 46 5.28 1.82 -8.18
C ALA A 46 4.79 2.73 -9.32
N PRO A 47 5.04 2.37 -10.59
CA PRO A 47 4.56 3.14 -11.74
C PRO A 47 3.03 3.05 -11.90
N MET A 48 2.41 1.93 -11.52
CA MET A 48 0.97 1.72 -11.61
C MET A 48 0.31 1.69 -10.23
N ARG A 49 -0.94 2.16 -10.14
CA ARG A 49 -1.70 2.17 -8.88
C ARG A 49 -2.01 0.76 -8.38
N ALA A 50 -2.24 -0.19 -9.28
CA ALA A 50 -2.48 -1.59 -8.92
C ALA A 50 -1.27 -2.21 -8.21
N ASP A 51 -0.06 -1.98 -8.73
CA ASP A 51 1.19 -2.41 -8.13
C ASP A 51 1.43 -1.73 -6.78
N ALA A 52 1.13 -0.43 -6.68
CA ALA A 52 1.25 0.28 -5.41
C ALA A 52 0.30 -0.29 -4.34
N ASN A 53 -0.92 -0.65 -4.72
CA ASN A 53 -1.86 -1.32 -3.83
C ASN A 53 -1.35 -2.72 -3.44
N ALA A 54 -0.72 -3.47 -4.35
CA ALA A 54 -0.11 -4.76 -4.05
C ALA A 54 1.04 -4.63 -3.03
N LEU A 55 1.93 -3.65 -3.21
CA LEU A 55 3.01 -3.35 -2.24
C LEU A 55 2.46 -3.00 -0.86
N ALA A 56 1.41 -2.16 -0.82
CA ALA A 56 0.78 -1.77 0.44
C ALA A 56 0.15 -2.99 1.16
N ARG A 57 -0.44 -3.94 0.42
CA ARG A 57 -0.98 -5.19 0.98
C ARG A 57 0.11 -6.14 1.48
N ALA A 58 1.23 -6.23 0.76
CA ALA A 58 2.39 -7.01 1.17
C ALA A 58 2.93 -6.50 2.52
N HIS A 59 3.21 -5.20 2.61
CA HIS A 59 3.64 -4.55 3.86
C HIS A 59 2.64 -4.74 5.00
N SER A 60 1.32 -4.63 4.73
CA SER A 60 0.27 -4.89 5.74
C SER A 60 0.30 -6.33 6.26
N SER A 61 0.57 -7.29 5.38
CA SER A 61 0.62 -8.71 5.72
C SER A 61 1.88 -9.07 6.52
N GLU A 62 3.02 -8.46 6.20
CA GLU A 62 4.26 -8.57 6.97
C GLU A 62 4.11 -7.97 8.38
N ARG A 63 3.56 -6.75 8.46
CA ARG A 63 3.27 -6.09 9.75
C ARG A 63 2.39 -6.94 10.66
N ARG A 64 1.38 -7.61 10.10
CA ARG A 64 0.51 -8.53 10.87
C ARG A 64 1.24 -9.77 11.33
N ARG A 65 2.14 -10.33 10.50
CA ARG A 65 2.98 -11.47 10.90
C ARG A 65 3.88 -11.10 12.08
N ASN A 66 4.57 -9.97 12.01
CA ASN A 66 5.48 -9.53 13.08
C ASN A 66 4.78 -9.12 14.39
N MET A 67 3.45 -8.97 14.41
CA MET A 67 2.68 -8.70 15.64
C MET A 67 2.16 -9.98 16.32
N LEU A 68 2.25 -11.12 15.63
CA LEU A 68 1.81 -12.43 16.13
C LEU A 68 2.96 -13.26 16.70
N GLU A 69 4.19 -12.75 16.61
CA GLU A 69 5.41 -13.26 17.26
C GLU A 69 5.69 -12.48 18.55
#